data_AF-A0A925M394-F1
#
_entry.id   AF-A0A925M394-F1
#
_cell.length_a   1.000
_cell.length_b   1.000
_cell.length_c   1.000
_cell.angle_alpha   90.00
_cell.angle_beta   90.00
_cell.angle_gamma   90.00
#
_symmetry.space_group_name_H-M   'P 1'
#
loop_
_entity.id
_entity.type
_entity.pdbx_description
1 polymer ?
#
loop_
_entity_poly.entity_id
_entity_poly.type
_entity_poly.pdbx_seq_one_letter_code
_entity_poly.pdbx_strand_id
1 'polypeptide(L)'
;NETTFAELIDRLHKTTVYLETLTPEQIDCSEEKSITLPIGKDTMTFEGLPYLLYFILPNVYFHVTTAYDILRHCGVELGKIDFLGKP
;
A
#
# COMPACT_ATOMS: atom_id res chain seq x y z
N ASN A 1 -11.13 -12.57 -0.20
CA ASN A 1 -11.09 -14.00 0.21
C ASN A 1 -10.14 -14.76 -0.70
N GLU A 2 -8.93 -14.26 -0.83
CA GLU A 2 -7.85 -14.83 -1.62
C GLU A 2 -7.22 -15.97 -0.83
N THR A 3 -7.06 -17.12 -1.48
CA THR A 3 -6.53 -18.34 -0.86
C THR A 3 -5.41 -18.98 -1.69
N THR A 4 -5.25 -18.55 -2.94
CA THR A 4 -4.21 -19.01 -3.86
C THR A 4 -3.32 -17.86 -4.33
N PHE A 5 -2.10 -18.15 -4.78
CA PHE A 5 -1.20 -17.13 -5.34
C PHE A 5 -1.77 -16.47 -6.60
N ALA A 6 -2.49 -17.21 -7.45
CA ALA A 6 -3.13 -16.64 -8.63
C ALA A 6 -4.15 -15.55 -8.26
N GLU A 7 -4.96 -15.78 -7.22
CA GLU A 7 -5.90 -14.78 -6.70
C GLU A 7 -5.19 -13.57 -6.09
N LEU A 8 -4.06 -13.77 -5.40
CA LEU A 8 -3.27 -12.66 -4.86
C LEU A 8 -2.66 -11.80 -5.98
N ILE A 9 -2.13 -12.43 -7.03
CA ILE A 9 -1.59 -11.73 -8.20
C ILE A 9 -2.71 -10.97 -8.93
N ASP A 10 -3.87 -11.60 -9.11
CA ASP A 10 -5.04 -10.96 -9.72
C ASP A 10 -5.54 -9.76 -8.90
N ARG A 11 -5.51 -9.85 -7.55
CA ARG A 11 -5.82 -8.72 -6.67
C ARG A 11 -4.86 -7.54 -6.89
N LEU A 12 -3.56 -7.81 -7.03
CA LEU A 12 -2.57 -6.77 -7.32
C LEU A 12 -2.85 -6.13 -8.68
N HIS A 13 -3.07 -6.92 -9.73
CA HIS A 13 -3.41 -6.39 -11.06
C HIS A 13 -4.67 -5.52 -11.05
N LYS A 14 -5.75 -5.98 -10.40
CA LYS A 14 -6.99 -5.19 -10.25
C LYS A 14 -6.74 -3.87 -9.54
N THR A 15 -5.87 -3.86 -8.53
CA THR A 15 -5.49 -2.64 -7.80
C THR A 15 -4.71 -1.69 -8.71
N THR A 16 -3.72 -2.19 -9.45
CA THR A 16 -2.94 -1.38 -10.41
C THR A 16 -3.83 -0.79 -11.49
N VAL A 17 -4.70 -1.59 -12.12
CA VAL A 17 -5.66 -1.11 -13.13
C VAL A 17 -6.58 -0.03 -12.58
N TYR A 18 -7.04 -0.17 -11.34
CA TYR A 18 -7.83 0.86 -10.70
C TYR A 18 -7.03 2.16 -10.46
N LEU A 19 -5.79 2.05 -9.96
CA LEU A 19 -4.93 3.22 -9.74
C LEU A 19 -4.60 3.95 -11.05
N GLU A 20 -4.43 3.23 -12.16
CA GLU A 20 -4.23 3.79 -13.50
C GLU A 20 -5.44 4.58 -14.02
N THR A 21 -6.63 4.37 -13.45
CA THR A 21 -7.83 5.16 -13.82
C THR A 21 -7.87 6.53 -13.15
N LEU A 22 -7.01 6.77 -12.15
CA LEU A 22 -6.97 8.03 -11.42
C LEU A 22 -6.21 9.10 -12.22
N THR A 23 -6.81 10.27 -12.29
CA THR A 23 -6.25 11.47 -12.91
C THR A 23 -5.66 12.39 -11.82
N PRO A 24 -4.60 13.17 -12.11
CA PRO A 24 -4.03 14.10 -11.14
C PRO A 24 -5.07 15.03 -10.51
N GLU A 25 -6.02 15.51 -11.30
CA GLU A 25 -7.08 16.43 -10.87
C GLU A 25 -8.02 15.83 -9.81
N GLN A 26 -8.05 14.49 -9.67
CA GLN A 26 -8.81 13.80 -8.63
C GLN A 26 -8.07 13.74 -7.27
N ILE A 27 -6.76 14.03 -7.26
CA ILE A 27 -5.88 13.94 -6.10
C ILE A 27 -5.35 15.32 -5.69
N ASP A 28 -5.12 16.21 -6.64
CA ASP A 28 -4.61 17.55 -6.41
C ASP A 28 -5.50 18.31 -5.40
N CYS A 29 -4.87 19.15 -4.57
CA CYS A 29 -5.53 19.92 -3.51
C CYS A 29 -6.18 19.06 -2.40
N SER A 30 -5.80 17.77 -2.28
CA SER A 30 -6.28 16.90 -1.20
C SER A 30 -5.43 16.95 0.08
N GLU A 31 -4.39 17.77 0.13
CA GLU A 31 -3.43 17.85 1.23
C GLU A 31 -4.10 18.20 2.57
N GLU A 32 -5.12 19.04 2.55
CA GLU A 32 -5.88 19.48 3.74
C GLU A 32 -7.19 18.69 3.93
N LYS A 33 -7.48 17.71 3.06
CA LYS A 33 -8.71 16.93 3.14
C LYS A 33 -8.75 16.17 4.47
N SER A 34 -9.83 16.34 5.22
CA SER A 34 -10.04 15.59 6.46
C SER A 34 -10.34 14.12 6.17
N ILE A 35 -9.55 13.22 6.75
CA ILE A 35 -9.67 11.77 6.61
C ILE A 35 -9.88 11.19 8.01
N THR A 36 -11.05 10.62 8.25
CA THR A 36 -11.40 9.98 9.52
C THR A 36 -11.46 8.46 9.34
N LEU A 37 -10.69 7.75 10.16
CA LEU A 37 -10.64 6.29 10.19
C LEU A 37 -11.13 5.76 11.53
N PRO A 38 -11.87 4.64 11.56
CA PRO A 38 -12.16 3.94 12.80
C PRO A 38 -10.93 3.19 13.30
N ILE A 39 -10.65 3.26 14.60
CA ILE A 39 -9.59 2.51 15.29
C ILE A 39 -10.19 1.81 16.50
N GLY A 40 -10.56 0.54 16.31
CA GLY A 40 -11.26 -0.22 17.33
C GLY A 40 -12.60 0.43 17.66
N LYS A 41 -12.72 1.02 18.85
CA LYS A 41 -13.93 1.74 19.29
C LYS A 41 -13.84 3.25 19.08
N ASP A 42 -12.65 3.78 18.80
CA ASP A 42 -12.39 5.20 18.65
C ASP A 42 -12.27 5.59 17.18
N THR A 43 -12.09 6.88 16.92
CA THR A 43 -11.78 7.40 15.57
C THR A 43 -10.51 8.23 15.61
N MET A 44 -9.75 8.17 14.52
CA MET A 44 -8.56 8.97 14.31
C MET A 44 -8.75 9.80 13.04
N THR A 45 -8.53 11.11 13.15
CA THR A 45 -8.71 12.06 12.06
C THR A 45 -7.37 12.68 11.69
N PHE A 46 -7.14 12.80 10.38
CA PHE A 46 -5.95 13.38 9.79
C PHE A 46 -6.30 14.41 8.73
N GLU A 47 -5.35 15.30 8.44
CA GLU A 47 -5.27 15.98 7.15
C GLU A 47 -4.63 15.05 6.11
N GLY A 48 -4.94 15.26 4.83
CA GLY A 48 -4.60 14.36 3.74
C GLY A 48 -3.11 14.11 3.55
N LEU A 49 -2.29 15.16 3.60
CA LEU A 49 -0.84 15.01 3.42
C LEU A 49 -0.17 14.32 4.63
N PRO A 50 -0.44 14.71 5.89
CA PRO A 50 0.02 13.95 7.06
C PRO A 50 -0.45 12.49 7.07
N TYR A 51 -1.69 12.23 6.65
CA TYR A 51 -2.23 10.88 6.50
C TYR A 51 -1.40 10.04 5.52
N LEU A 52 -1.12 10.58 4.34
CA LEU A 52 -0.31 9.88 3.34
C LEU A 52 1.11 9.62 3.85
N LEU A 53 1.80 10.67 4.29
CA LEU A 53 3.23 10.61 4.59
C LEU A 53 3.56 9.85 5.87
N TYR A 54 2.77 10.03 6.93
CA TYR A 54 3.11 9.52 8.26
C TYR A 54 2.29 8.32 8.69
N PHE A 55 1.15 8.06 8.03
CA PHE A 55 0.35 6.88 8.31
C PHE A 55 0.44 5.86 7.17
N ILE A 56 0.07 6.21 5.95
CA ILE A 56 -0.06 5.23 4.85
C ILE A 56 1.28 4.75 4.31
N LEU A 57 2.22 5.64 3.97
CA LEU A 57 3.51 5.22 3.43
C LEU A 57 4.27 4.28 4.37
N PRO A 58 4.40 4.55 5.69
CA PRO A 58 5.05 3.62 6.61
C PRO A 58 4.36 2.26 6.67
N ASN A 59 3.01 2.22 6.68
CA ASN A 59 2.26 0.97 6.68
C ASN A 59 2.49 0.15 5.40
N VAL A 60 2.47 0.79 4.23
CA VAL A 60 2.73 0.11 2.95
C VAL A 60 4.14 -0.50 2.96
N TYR A 61 5.16 0.27 3.32
CA TYR A 61 6.53 -0.25 3.35
C TYR A 61 6.72 -1.35 4.40
N PHE A 62 6.08 -1.23 5.57
CA PHE A 62 6.11 -2.27 6.59
C PHE A 62 5.56 -3.60 6.07
N HIS A 63 4.38 -3.57 5.43
CA HIS A 63 3.74 -4.79 4.92
C HIS A 63 4.46 -5.39 3.71
N VAL A 64 4.96 -4.56 2.78
CA VAL A 64 5.76 -5.06 1.64
C VAL A 64 7.06 -5.68 2.12
N THR A 65 7.76 -5.04 3.07
CA THR A 65 9.00 -5.59 3.66
C THR A 65 8.73 -6.90 4.39
N THR A 66 7.64 -6.97 5.16
CA THR A 66 7.24 -8.20 5.87
C THR A 66 6.97 -9.36 4.89
N ALA A 67 6.26 -9.10 3.79
CA ALA A 67 6.01 -10.12 2.76
C ALA A 67 7.31 -10.58 2.09
N TYR A 68 8.20 -9.65 1.75
CA TYR A 68 9.54 -9.92 1.24
C TYR A 68 10.34 -10.80 2.20
N ASP A 69 10.34 -10.48 3.50
CA ASP A 69 11.07 -11.21 4.53
C ASP A 69 10.51 -12.62 4.73
N ILE A 70 9.19 -12.81 4.71
CA ILE A 70 8.57 -14.15 4.80
C ILE A 70 9.01 -15.01 3.61
N LEU A 71 8.93 -14.50 2.39
CA LEU A 71 9.32 -15.24 1.18
C LEU A 71 10.81 -15.61 1.22
N ARG A 72 11.66 -14.63 1.59
CA ARG A 72 13.10 -14.84 1.72
C ARG A 72 13.44 -15.85 2.81
N HIS A 73 12.74 -15.79 3.95
CA HIS A 73 12.89 -16.76 5.04
C HIS A 73 12.48 -18.18 4.61
N CYS A 74 11.47 -18.30 3.76
CA CYS A 74 11.04 -19.57 3.17
C CYS A 74 11.92 -20.07 2.01
N GLY A 75 13.05 -19.40 1.72
CA GLY A 75 14.04 -19.85 0.74
C GLY A 75 13.86 -19.32 -0.67
N VAL A 76 12.97 -18.36 -0.91
CA VAL A 76 12.89 -17.67 -2.21
C VAL A 76 14.12 -16.77 -2.38
N GLU A 77 14.80 -16.89 -3.52
CA GLU A 77 16.00 -16.11 -3.87
C GLU A 77 15.68 -14.65 -4.23
N LEU A 78 15.14 -13.90 -3.26
CA LEU A 78 14.90 -12.47 -3.39
C LEU A 78 16.14 -11.68 -2.99
N GLY A 79 16.40 -10.55 -3.65
CA GLY A 79 17.44 -9.59 -3.36
C GLY A 79 16.89 -8.18 -3.11
N LYS A 80 17.76 -7.28 -2.65
CA LYS A 80 17.41 -5.86 -2.43
C LYS A 80 16.85 -5.20 -3.70
N ILE A 81 17.31 -5.60 -4.88
CA ILE A 81 16.86 -5.04 -6.16
C ILE A 81 15.41 -5.42 -6.49
N ASP A 82 14.94 -6.59 -6.05
CA ASP A 82 13.55 -7.01 -6.22
C ASP A 82 12.59 -6.15 -5.38
N PHE A 83 13.06 -5.69 -4.22
CA PHE A 83 12.31 -4.75 -3.38
C PHE A 83 12.35 -3.31 -3.91
N LEU A 84 13.52 -2.84 -4.37
CA LEU A 84 13.68 -1.46 -4.87
C LEU A 84 13.05 -1.24 -6.25
N GLY A 85 12.93 -2.30 -7.05
CA GLY A 85 12.47 -2.20 -8.44
C GLY A 85 13.53 -1.67 -9.40
N LYS A 86 13.15 -1.56 -10.67
CA LYS A 86 13.97 -0.90 -11.70
C LYS A 86 13.74 0.62 -11.60
N PRO A 87 14.80 1.44 -11.77
CA PRO A 87 14.65 2.88 -11.91
C PRO A 87 13.84 3.26 -13.15
#